data_AF-A0A954FG81-F1
#
_entry.id   AF-A0A954FG81-F1
#
_cell.length_a   1.000
_cell.length_b   1.000
_cell.length_c   1.000
_cell.angle_alpha   90.00
_cell.angle_beta   90.00
_cell.angle_gamma   90.00
#
_symmetry.space_group_name_H-M   'P 1'
#
loop_
_entity.id
_entity.type
_entity.pdbx_description
1 polymer ?
#
loop_
_entity_poly.entity_id
_entity_poly.type
_entity_poly.pdbx_seq_one_letter_code
_entity_poly.pdbx_strand_id
1 'polypeptide(L)'
;HLESVIEQLLAAEGDLPACHVVNSSLSGEYIKRLFDSGRYDRDAAKLPGLDYIFIRYGLNDRARRENFTENFPKDFHQLLARLREDHPHAVLIPMTVIPFANEEGSKAINDLVFEVAKKENLEVFDIYPRYAEELKKGENMLNYRRYPLAKVPEKYHELVKPFVQKGSVVVMANELDPILGDLPGWYSDRHPNLAGYNVIADETAEYMAKLLRAKQPKTEKKQ
;
A
#
# COMPACT_ATOMS: atom_id res chain seq x y z
N HIS A 1 -5.57 -4.71 -10.16
CA HIS A 1 -4.34 -5.51 -10.39
C HIS A 1 -3.95 -6.19 -9.10
N LEU A 2 -3.59 -5.40 -8.07
CA LEU A 2 -3.25 -5.90 -6.73
C LEU A 2 -4.28 -6.88 -6.17
N GLU A 3 -5.56 -6.52 -6.25
CA GLU A 3 -6.70 -7.30 -5.75
C GLU A 3 -6.72 -8.69 -6.38
N SER A 4 -6.69 -8.74 -7.70
CA SER A 4 -6.71 -10.00 -8.46
C SER A 4 -5.48 -10.86 -8.20
N VAL A 5 -4.31 -10.27 -8.00
CA VAL A 5 -3.09 -11.04 -7.68
C VAL A 5 -3.20 -11.65 -6.29
N ILE A 6 -3.68 -10.90 -5.28
CA ILE A 6 -3.92 -11.44 -3.93
C ILE A 6 -4.93 -12.59 -3.99
N GLU A 7 -6.07 -12.40 -4.67
CA GLU A 7 -7.10 -13.45 -4.81
C GLU A 7 -6.54 -14.70 -5.49
N GLN A 8 -5.74 -14.55 -6.55
CA GLN A 8 -5.12 -15.66 -7.26
C GLN A 8 -4.09 -16.40 -6.41
N LEU A 9 -3.25 -15.68 -5.65
CA LEU A 9 -2.25 -16.29 -4.77
C LEU A 9 -2.92 -17.05 -3.62
N LEU A 10 -3.95 -16.48 -2.99
CA LEU A 10 -4.72 -17.17 -1.95
C LEU A 10 -5.44 -18.41 -2.49
N ALA A 11 -5.99 -18.34 -3.71
CA ALA A 11 -6.60 -19.50 -4.36
C ALA A 11 -5.57 -20.59 -4.69
N ALA A 12 -4.33 -20.22 -5.02
CA ALA A 12 -3.26 -21.15 -5.36
C ALA A 12 -2.80 -22.02 -4.17
N GLU A 13 -3.05 -21.59 -2.93
CA GLU A 13 -2.79 -22.41 -1.73
C GLU A 13 -3.66 -23.68 -1.69
N GLY A 14 -4.82 -23.67 -2.33
CA GLY A 14 -5.69 -24.84 -2.53
C GLY A 14 -6.47 -25.34 -1.30
N ASP A 15 -6.07 -24.96 -0.08
CA ASP A 15 -6.73 -25.31 1.18
C ASP A 15 -7.48 -24.15 1.84
N LEU A 16 -7.44 -22.95 1.23
CA LEU A 16 -8.07 -21.74 1.77
C LEU A 16 -9.49 -21.53 1.21
N PRO A 17 -10.37 -20.84 1.95
CA PRO A 17 -11.65 -20.42 1.41
C PRO A 17 -11.46 -19.42 0.26
N ALA A 18 -12.45 -19.35 -0.63
CA ALA A 18 -12.47 -18.32 -1.67
C ALA A 18 -12.45 -16.92 -1.01
N CYS A 19 -11.51 -16.08 -1.44
CA CYS A 19 -11.33 -14.75 -0.93
C CYS A 19 -11.78 -13.72 -1.96
N HIS A 20 -12.34 -12.62 -1.49
CA HIS A 20 -12.63 -11.45 -2.31
C HIS A 20 -11.93 -10.22 -1.74
N VAL A 21 -11.22 -9.47 -2.58
CA VAL A 21 -10.43 -8.31 -2.18
C VAL A 21 -11.07 -7.04 -2.73
N VAL A 22 -11.46 -6.14 -1.81
CA VAL A 22 -11.97 -4.81 -2.15
C VAL A 22 -10.87 -3.78 -1.90
N ASN A 23 -10.54 -2.99 -2.92
CA ASN A 23 -9.60 -1.89 -2.78
C ASN A 23 -10.33 -0.55 -2.63
N SER A 24 -10.21 0.04 -1.44
CA SER A 24 -10.74 1.37 -1.12
C SER A 24 -9.62 2.40 -0.93
N SER A 25 -8.49 2.26 -1.63
CA SER A 25 -7.41 3.25 -1.60
C SER A 25 -7.62 4.39 -2.61
N LEU A 26 -7.15 5.59 -2.25
CA LEU A 26 -7.18 6.75 -3.13
C LEU A 26 -5.85 7.50 -3.12
N SER A 27 -5.34 7.85 -4.31
CA SER A 27 -4.08 8.58 -4.45
C SER A 27 -4.15 9.96 -3.78
N GLY A 28 -3.11 10.32 -3.02
CA GLY A 28 -3.03 11.61 -2.34
C GLY A 28 -3.93 11.75 -1.10
N GLU A 29 -4.52 10.65 -0.63
CA GLU A 29 -5.32 10.63 0.59
C GLU A 29 -4.46 10.51 1.85
N TYR A 30 -4.95 11.10 2.93
CA TYR A 30 -4.46 11.02 4.32
C TYR A 30 -5.67 10.97 5.25
N ILE A 31 -5.53 10.45 6.46
CA ILE A 31 -6.68 10.04 7.30
C ILE A 31 -7.63 11.22 7.57
N LYS A 32 -7.10 12.39 7.91
CA LYS A 32 -7.94 13.56 8.16
C LYS A 32 -8.77 13.97 6.93
N ARG A 33 -8.20 13.88 5.72
CA ARG A 33 -8.92 14.17 4.47
C ARG A 33 -9.97 13.12 4.13
N LEU A 34 -9.72 11.85 4.44
CA LEU A 34 -10.70 10.78 4.27
C LEU A 34 -12.01 11.13 4.98
N PHE A 35 -11.92 11.70 6.19
CA PHE A 35 -13.08 12.20 6.94
C PHE A 35 -13.61 13.54 6.41
N ASP A 36 -12.75 14.55 6.25
CA ASP A 36 -13.19 15.91 5.90
C ASP A 36 -13.88 15.99 4.52
N SER A 37 -13.51 15.09 3.61
CA SER A 37 -14.14 15.01 2.28
C SER A 37 -15.46 14.22 2.27
N GLY A 38 -15.88 13.64 3.40
CA GLY A 38 -17.03 12.74 3.48
C GLY A 38 -16.81 11.40 2.75
N ARG A 39 -15.58 11.11 2.33
CA ARG A 39 -15.27 9.89 1.57
C ARG A 39 -15.47 8.64 2.43
N TYR A 40 -15.10 8.69 3.71
CA TYR A 40 -15.34 7.56 4.61
C TYR A 40 -16.80 7.11 4.60
N ASP A 41 -17.73 8.03 4.84
CA ASP A 41 -19.16 7.72 4.93
C ASP A 41 -19.74 7.23 3.60
N ARG A 42 -19.22 7.74 2.48
CA ARG A 42 -19.65 7.38 1.13
C ARG A 42 -19.13 6.00 0.70
N ASP A 43 -17.84 5.74 0.92
CA ASP A 43 -17.12 4.63 0.27
C ASP A 43 -16.73 3.50 1.23
N ALA A 44 -16.62 3.75 2.54
CA ALA A 44 -16.07 2.79 3.50
C ALA A 44 -17.07 2.33 4.57
N ALA A 45 -17.87 3.24 5.13
CA ALA A 45 -18.77 2.94 6.25
C ALA A 45 -19.80 1.84 5.95
N LYS A 46 -20.22 1.72 4.68
CA LYS A 46 -21.31 0.81 4.26
C LYS A 46 -20.84 -0.41 3.47
N LEU A 47 -19.53 -0.66 3.41
CA LEU A 47 -19.01 -1.84 2.71
C LEU A 47 -19.46 -3.12 3.42
N PRO A 48 -20.24 -4.00 2.77
CA PRO A 48 -20.78 -5.18 3.43
C PRO A 48 -19.73 -6.30 3.52
N GLY A 49 -19.81 -7.11 4.58
CA GLY A 49 -19.12 -8.41 4.65
C GLY A 49 -17.61 -8.35 4.74
N LEU A 50 -17.04 -7.31 5.37
CA LEU A 50 -15.60 -7.22 5.58
C LEU A 50 -15.16 -8.12 6.75
N ASP A 51 -14.37 -9.15 6.47
CA ASP A 51 -13.76 -10.01 7.50
C ASP A 51 -12.44 -9.46 8.03
N TYR A 52 -11.68 -8.77 7.18
CA TYR A 52 -10.35 -8.22 7.45
C TYR A 52 -10.20 -6.85 6.78
N ILE A 53 -9.64 -5.88 7.49
CA ILE A 53 -9.43 -4.52 6.99
C ILE A 53 -7.96 -4.14 7.20
N PHE A 54 -7.22 -4.06 6.10
CA PHE A 54 -5.85 -3.55 6.08
C PHE A 54 -5.86 -2.02 6.02
N ILE A 55 -5.13 -1.39 6.94
CA ILE A 55 -5.10 0.07 7.09
C ILE A 55 -3.67 0.56 6.88
N ARG A 56 -3.40 1.08 5.67
CA ARG A 56 -2.08 1.61 5.29
C ARG A 56 -2.16 3.09 4.93
N TYR A 57 -1.91 3.96 5.91
CA TYR A 57 -1.80 5.42 5.77
C TYR A 57 -0.43 5.90 6.28
N GLY A 58 -0.13 7.19 6.11
CA GLY A 58 1.07 7.81 6.68
C GLY A 58 1.89 8.65 5.71
N LEU A 59 1.97 8.27 4.42
CA LEU A 59 2.81 8.99 3.45
C LEU A 59 2.35 10.43 3.23
N ASN A 60 1.07 10.62 2.90
CA ASN A 60 0.50 11.95 2.72
C ASN A 60 0.20 12.62 4.07
N ASP A 61 -0.07 11.85 5.13
CA ASP A 61 -0.22 12.38 6.48
C ASP A 61 1.08 13.09 6.89
N ARG A 62 2.24 12.45 6.74
CA ARG A 62 3.54 13.08 7.03
C ARG A 62 3.77 14.34 6.20
N ALA A 63 3.34 14.35 4.94
CA ALA A 63 3.57 15.47 4.04
C ALA A 63 2.61 16.65 4.23
N ARG A 64 1.41 16.42 4.79
CA ARG A 64 0.30 17.39 4.75
C ARG A 64 -0.38 17.63 6.09
N ARG A 65 -0.26 16.70 7.04
CA ARG A 65 -0.86 16.84 8.35
C ARG A 65 0.01 17.72 9.23
N GLU A 66 -0.55 18.86 9.65
CA GLU A 66 0.07 19.73 10.65
C GLU A 66 0.37 18.95 11.94
N ASN A 67 1.50 19.24 12.57
CA ASN A 67 1.98 18.54 13.77
C ASN A 67 1.84 17.01 13.64
N PHE A 68 2.33 16.47 12.53
CA PHE A 68 2.14 15.07 12.12
C PHE A 68 2.31 14.06 13.25
N THR A 69 3.40 14.14 14.02
CA THR A 69 3.70 13.19 15.10
C THR A 69 2.66 13.19 16.22
N GLU A 70 1.98 14.30 16.46
CA GLU A 70 0.90 14.41 17.44
C GLU A 70 -0.46 14.04 16.84
N ASN A 71 -0.72 14.50 15.61
CA ASN A 71 -2.05 14.43 15.02
C ASN A 71 -2.34 13.14 14.28
N PHE A 72 -1.34 12.53 13.62
CA PHE A 72 -1.53 11.28 12.90
C PHE A 72 -2.00 10.13 13.82
N PRO A 73 -1.41 9.91 15.02
CA PRO A 73 -1.94 8.90 15.93
C PRO A 73 -3.41 9.16 16.33
N LYS A 74 -3.79 10.41 16.60
CA LYS A 74 -5.18 10.77 16.93
C LYS A 74 -6.14 10.46 15.79
N ASP A 75 -5.77 10.87 14.57
CA ASP A 75 -6.57 10.59 13.38
C ASP A 75 -6.67 9.07 13.13
N PHE A 76 -5.59 8.31 13.36
CA PHE A 76 -5.59 6.84 13.24
C PHE A 76 -6.50 6.18 14.28
N HIS A 77 -6.44 6.60 15.55
CA HIS A 77 -7.36 6.12 16.59
C HIS A 77 -8.83 6.42 16.23
N GLN A 78 -9.11 7.60 15.67
CA GLN A 78 -10.45 7.94 15.18
C GLN A 78 -10.89 6.99 14.05
N LEU A 79 -10.01 6.68 13.10
CA LEU A 79 -10.29 5.72 12.03
C LEU A 79 -10.58 4.33 12.58
N LEU A 80 -9.79 3.84 13.53
CA LEU A 80 -10.00 2.53 14.16
C LEU A 80 -11.32 2.48 14.92
N ALA A 81 -11.63 3.51 15.70
CA ALA A 81 -12.89 3.60 16.43
C ALA A 81 -14.08 3.53 15.46
N ARG A 82 -14.03 4.29 14.37
CA ARG A 82 -15.12 4.31 13.39
C ARG A 82 -15.25 3.00 12.62
N LEU A 83 -14.14 2.37 12.24
CA LEU A 83 -14.16 1.05 11.60
C LEU A 83 -14.73 -0.04 12.52
N ARG A 84 -14.47 0.00 13.84
CA ARG A 84 -15.08 -0.93 14.79
C ARG A 84 -16.58 -0.72 14.95
N GLU A 85 -17.05 0.51 14.87
CA GLU A 85 -18.48 0.84 14.92
C GLU A 85 -19.19 0.32 13.67
N ASP A 86 -18.66 0.64 12.49
CA ASP A 86 -19.31 0.34 11.21
C ASP A 86 -19.08 -1.12 10.74
N HIS A 87 -17.97 -1.75 11.16
CA HIS A 87 -17.57 -3.12 10.80
C HIS A 87 -17.18 -3.96 12.03
N PRO A 88 -18.09 -4.21 12.98
CA PRO A 88 -17.77 -4.78 14.30
C PRO A 88 -17.20 -6.20 14.28
N HIS A 89 -17.37 -6.93 13.17
CA HIS A 89 -16.85 -8.29 13.01
C HIS A 89 -15.49 -8.36 12.30
N ALA A 90 -15.05 -7.24 11.70
CA ALA A 90 -13.82 -7.20 10.95
C ALA A 90 -12.60 -7.19 11.86
N VAL A 91 -11.56 -7.92 11.47
CA VAL A 91 -10.23 -7.82 12.08
C VAL A 91 -9.52 -6.62 11.47
N LEU A 92 -9.19 -5.62 12.30
CA LEU A 92 -8.44 -4.43 11.86
C LEU A 92 -6.94 -4.72 11.92
N ILE A 93 -6.25 -4.50 10.79
CA ILE A 93 -4.83 -4.78 10.63
C ILE A 93 -4.12 -3.48 10.20
N PRO A 94 -3.57 -2.71 11.15
CA PRO A 94 -2.64 -1.62 10.84
C PRO A 94 -1.45 -2.17 10.04
N MET A 95 -1.02 -1.43 9.03
CA MET A 95 0.02 -1.87 8.10
C MET A 95 1.09 -0.79 7.93
N THR A 96 2.35 -1.18 7.93
CA THR A 96 3.47 -0.25 7.70
C THR A 96 3.49 0.25 6.25
N VAL A 97 4.12 1.41 6.02
CA VAL A 97 4.44 1.85 4.66
C VAL A 97 5.63 1.06 4.12
N ILE A 98 5.70 0.93 2.80
CA ILE A 98 6.90 0.43 2.10
C ILE A 98 8.03 1.49 2.16
N PRO A 99 9.28 1.14 1.77
CA PRO A 99 10.38 2.10 1.55
C PRO A 99 10.10 3.14 0.44
N PHE A 100 9.18 4.05 0.71
CA PHE A 100 8.72 5.09 -0.21
C PHE A 100 9.44 6.43 0.04
N ALA A 101 9.50 6.85 1.31
CA ALA A 101 10.32 7.99 1.70
C ALA A 101 11.78 7.53 1.90
N ASN A 102 12.65 8.43 2.31
CA ASN A 102 13.93 8.01 2.88
C ASN A 102 13.70 7.12 4.12
N GLU A 103 14.74 6.40 4.54
CA GLU A 103 14.66 5.45 5.66
C GLU A 103 14.09 6.11 6.93
N GLU A 104 14.62 7.27 7.31
CA GLU A 104 14.14 8.04 8.46
C GLU A 104 12.66 8.41 8.35
N GLY A 105 12.22 8.87 7.17
CA GLY A 105 10.84 9.27 6.93
C GLY A 105 9.86 8.11 6.99
N SER A 106 10.26 6.96 6.43
CA SER A 106 9.46 5.74 6.47
C SER A 106 9.41 5.17 7.89
N LYS A 107 10.55 5.18 8.60
CA LYS A 107 10.63 4.77 10.00
C LYS A 107 9.75 5.63 10.90
N ALA A 108 9.80 6.95 10.77
CA ALA A 108 8.98 7.86 11.57
C ALA A 108 7.48 7.62 11.41
N ILE A 109 7.02 7.23 10.21
CA ILE A 109 5.63 6.82 9.99
C ILE A 109 5.35 5.48 10.67
N ASN A 110 6.19 4.47 10.40
CA ASN A 110 5.98 3.11 10.87
C ASN A 110 6.02 3.01 12.40
N ASP A 111 6.92 3.74 13.06
CA ASP A 111 6.98 3.81 14.53
C ASP A 111 5.63 4.26 15.12
N LEU A 112 4.99 5.29 14.54
CA LEU A 112 3.67 5.75 14.97
C LEU A 112 2.57 4.72 14.72
N VAL A 113 2.64 3.99 13.61
CA VAL A 113 1.71 2.87 13.33
C VAL A 113 1.85 1.78 14.39
N PHE A 114 3.09 1.40 14.74
CA PHE A 114 3.35 0.43 15.81
C PHE A 114 2.86 0.93 17.17
N GLU A 115 3.07 2.21 17.49
CA GLU A 115 2.59 2.81 18.75
C GLU A 115 1.06 2.77 18.85
N VAL A 116 0.36 3.17 17.79
CA VAL A 116 -1.11 3.10 17.72
C VAL A 116 -1.58 1.67 17.89
N ALA A 117 -1.04 0.73 17.10
CA ALA A 117 -1.43 -0.67 17.16
C ALA A 117 -1.18 -1.29 18.54
N LYS A 118 -0.05 -0.98 19.17
CA LYS A 118 0.26 -1.41 20.54
C LYS A 118 -0.75 -0.89 21.56
N LYS A 119 -1.14 0.39 21.49
CA LYS A 119 -2.17 0.97 22.37
C LYS A 119 -3.55 0.33 22.15
N GLU A 120 -3.82 -0.08 20.92
CA GLU A 120 -5.09 -0.67 20.49
C GLU A 120 -5.13 -2.20 20.60
N ASN A 121 -4.03 -2.81 21.07
CA ASN A 121 -3.83 -4.26 21.13
C ASN A 121 -4.12 -4.95 19.77
N LEU A 122 -3.63 -4.35 18.69
CA LEU A 122 -3.75 -4.87 17.32
C LEU A 122 -2.41 -5.42 16.84
N GLU A 123 -2.48 -6.48 16.04
CA GLU A 123 -1.33 -6.98 15.30
C GLU A 123 -1.02 -6.05 14.12
N VAL A 124 0.26 -5.76 13.89
CA VAL A 124 0.71 -4.95 12.75
C VAL A 124 1.18 -5.88 11.63
N PHE A 125 0.67 -5.65 10.43
CA PHE A 125 1.26 -6.22 9.23
C PHE A 125 2.45 -5.37 8.79
N ASP A 126 3.66 -5.78 9.18
CA ASP A 126 4.89 -5.08 8.82
C ASP A 126 5.44 -5.54 7.47
N ILE A 127 5.05 -4.82 6.41
CA ILE A 127 5.47 -5.11 5.03
C ILE A 127 6.83 -4.50 4.67
N TYR A 128 7.31 -3.53 5.46
CA TYR A 128 8.52 -2.77 5.13
C TYR A 128 9.74 -3.68 4.90
N PRO A 129 10.06 -4.66 5.78
CA PRO A 129 11.24 -5.50 5.61
C PRO A 129 11.22 -6.34 4.33
N ARG A 130 10.07 -6.95 4.00
CA ARG A 130 9.92 -7.76 2.79
C ARG A 130 10.17 -6.93 1.53
N TYR A 131 9.59 -5.72 1.48
CA TYR A 131 9.74 -4.84 0.33
C TYR A 131 11.17 -4.29 0.22
N ALA A 132 11.79 -3.94 1.35
CA ALA A 132 13.18 -3.49 1.41
C ALA A 132 14.16 -4.57 0.94
N GLU A 133 13.92 -5.83 1.31
CA GLU A 133 14.72 -6.96 0.85
C GLU A 133 14.64 -7.11 -0.68
N GLU A 134 13.45 -6.99 -1.26
CA GLU A 134 13.29 -7.12 -2.71
C GLU A 134 14.01 -6.01 -3.48
N LEU A 135 14.02 -4.77 -2.94
CA LEU A 135 14.76 -3.65 -3.53
C LEU A 135 16.28 -3.87 -3.61
N LYS A 136 16.86 -4.81 -2.87
CA LYS A 136 18.29 -5.16 -2.99
C LYS A 136 18.64 -5.76 -4.36
N LYS A 137 17.65 -6.31 -5.08
CA LYS A 137 17.83 -6.80 -6.46
C LYS A 137 17.90 -5.67 -7.49
N GLY A 138 17.52 -4.45 -7.10
CA GLY A 138 17.59 -3.24 -7.90
C GLY A 138 16.80 -2.10 -7.26
N GLU A 139 17.46 -1.04 -6.82
CA GLU A 139 16.85 0.03 -6.02
C GLU A 139 15.67 0.77 -6.69
N ASN A 140 15.56 0.68 -8.03
CA ASN A 140 14.53 1.33 -8.85
C ASN A 140 13.65 0.32 -9.60
N MET A 141 13.84 -0.99 -9.40
CA MET A 141 13.18 -2.03 -10.18
C MET A 141 11.69 -2.15 -9.88
N LEU A 142 11.28 -1.74 -8.67
CA LEU A 142 9.91 -1.86 -8.19
C LEU A 142 9.12 -0.56 -8.33
N ASN A 143 9.66 0.46 -9.00
CA ASN A 143 9.02 1.76 -9.16
C ASN A 143 8.65 2.01 -10.61
N TYR A 144 7.56 2.73 -10.84
CA TYR A 144 7.28 3.28 -12.17
C TYR A 144 8.04 4.61 -12.33
N ARG A 145 8.24 5.06 -13.58
CA ARG A 145 8.86 6.37 -13.85
C ARG A 145 7.77 7.39 -14.08
N ARG A 146 7.84 8.51 -13.36
CA ARG A 146 7.02 9.69 -13.63
C ARG A 146 7.91 10.89 -13.83
N TYR A 147 8.00 11.38 -15.06
CA TYR A 147 8.91 12.46 -15.39
C TYR A 147 8.20 13.57 -16.18
N PRO A 148 8.36 14.87 -15.84
CA PRO A 148 7.74 15.94 -16.60
C PRO A 148 8.21 15.94 -18.07
N LEU A 149 7.28 15.95 -19.03
CA LEU A 149 7.63 15.96 -20.46
C LEU A 149 8.49 17.20 -20.81
N ALA A 150 8.19 18.34 -20.19
CA ALA A 150 8.95 19.58 -20.36
C ALA A 150 10.42 19.50 -19.94
N LYS A 151 10.82 18.47 -19.18
CA LYS A 151 12.21 18.22 -18.78
C LYS A 151 12.90 17.16 -19.65
N VAL A 152 12.17 16.50 -20.55
CA VAL A 152 12.73 15.53 -21.50
C VAL A 152 13.40 16.32 -22.64
N PRO A 153 14.66 16.01 -23.01
CA PRO A 153 15.29 16.63 -24.17
C PRO A 153 14.44 16.46 -25.44
N GLU A 154 14.29 17.53 -26.23
CA GLU A 154 13.40 17.55 -27.41
C GLU A 154 13.65 16.40 -28.40
N LYS A 155 14.92 16.01 -28.57
CA LYS A 155 15.32 14.88 -29.45
C LYS A 155 14.66 13.54 -29.08
N TYR A 156 14.15 13.38 -27.85
CA TYR A 156 13.47 12.16 -27.39
C TYR A 156 11.95 12.31 -27.34
N HIS A 157 11.36 13.45 -27.73
CA HIS A 157 9.91 13.67 -27.61
C HIS A 157 9.08 12.68 -28.42
N GLU A 158 9.49 12.36 -29.65
CA GLU A 158 8.80 11.34 -30.46
C GLU A 158 8.94 9.93 -29.85
N LEU A 159 10.09 9.61 -29.24
CA LEU A 159 10.31 8.33 -28.56
C LEU A 159 9.38 8.17 -27.35
N VAL A 160 9.22 9.22 -26.54
CA VAL A 160 8.43 9.14 -25.30
C VAL A 160 6.93 9.32 -25.51
N LYS A 161 6.50 9.74 -26.71
CA LYS A 161 5.10 10.04 -27.05
C LYS A 161 4.08 8.97 -26.61
N PRO A 162 4.34 7.66 -26.74
CA PRO A 162 3.40 6.62 -26.28
C PRO A 162 3.22 6.57 -24.75
N PHE A 163 4.18 7.11 -24.00
CA PHE A 163 4.22 7.10 -22.54
C PHE A 163 3.68 8.40 -21.93
N VAL A 164 3.31 9.40 -22.74
CA VAL A 164 2.86 10.71 -22.23
C VAL A 164 1.43 10.61 -21.68
N GLN A 165 1.29 10.92 -20.39
CA GLN A 165 0.03 11.06 -19.69
C GLN A 165 -0.01 12.37 -18.91
N LYS A 166 -1.01 13.22 -19.18
CA LYS A 166 -1.24 14.49 -18.46
C LYS A 166 0.03 15.35 -18.30
N GLY A 167 0.81 15.47 -19.38
CA GLY A 167 2.04 16.29 -19.41
C GLY A 167 3.27 15.65 -18.75
N SER A 168 3.21 14.37 -18.37
CA SER A 168 4.34 13.60 -17.85
C SER A 168 4.57 12.35 -18.69
N VAL A 169 5.82 11.95 -18.85
CA VAL A 169 6.20 10.60 -19.29
C VAL A 169 5.97 9.64 -18.12
N VAL A 170 5.14 8.62 -18.34
CA VAL A 170 4.80 7.59 -17.36
C VAL A 170 5.16 6.23 -17.93
N VAL A 171 6.18 5.59 -17.34
CA VAL A 171 6.68 4.29 -17.78
C VAL A 171 6.49 3.29 -16.65
N MET A 172 5.84 2.16 -16.92
CA MET A 172 5.53 1.20 -15.86
C MET A 172 6.77 0.41 -15.41
N ALA A 173 7.72 0.11 -16.29
CA ALA A 173 8.93 -0.61 -15.90
C ALA A 173 10.19 0.21 -16.22
N ASN A 174 11.20 -0.43 -16.78
CA ASN A 174 12.53 0.09 -17.03
C ASN A 174 12.81 0.32 -18.52
N GLU A 175 11.79 0.35 -19.37
CA GLU A 175 11.91 0.37 -20.84
C GLU A 175 12.75 1.55 -21.35
N LEU A 176 12.72 2.68 -20.64
CA LEU A 176 13.45 3.89 -21.01
C LEU A 176 14.66 4.20 -20.11
N ASP A 177 14.96 3.36 -19.12
CA ASP A 177 16.08 3.59 -18.20
C ASP A 177 17.44 3.69 -18.92
N PRO A 178 17.78 2.87 -19.94
CA PRO A 178 19.04 3.02 -20.67
C PRO A 178 19.17 4.31 -21.50
N ILE A 179 18.08 5.05 -21.70
CA ILE A 179 18.02 6.25 -22.55
C ILE A 179 17.86 7.51 -21.71
N LEU A 180 17.02 7.45 -20.68
CA LEU A 180 16.60 8.60 -19.86
C LEU A 180 17.05 8.47 -18.40
N GLY A 181 17.70 7.36 -18.02
CA GLY A 181 18.10 7.06 -16.65
C GLY A 181 19.05 8.08 -16.03
N ASP A 182 19.86 8.75 -16.86
CA ASP A 182 20.80 9.79 -16.42
C ASP A 182 20.13 11.16 -16.20
N LEU A 183 18.83 11.30 -16.53
CA LEU A 183 18.12 12.56 -16.31
C LEU A 183 17.96 12.82 -14.80
N PRO A 184 18.32 14.02 -14.30
CA PRO A 184 18.13 14.36 -12.90
C PRO A 184 16.68 14.17 -12.47
N GLY A 185 16.48 13.29 -11.49
CA GLY A 185 15.18 12.98 -10.91
C GLY A 185 14.35 11.93 -11.67
N TRP A 186 14.93 11.22 -12.64
CA TRP A 186 14.24 10.14 -13.36
C TRP A 186 13.64 9.07 -12.43
N TYR A 187 14.35 8.75 -11.35
CA TYR A 187 13.96 7.75 -10.34
C TYR A 187 13.33 8.36 -9.07
N SER A 188 12.98 9.65 -9.07
CA SER A 188 12.49 10.33 -7.86
C SER A 188 11.09 9.90 -7.43
N ASP A 189 10.27 9.40 -8.35
CA ASP A 189 8.97 8.85 -8.01
C ASP A 189 9.12 7.43 -7.45
N ARG A 190 8.75 7.25 -6.18
CA ARG A 190 8.89 5.99 -5.44
C ARG A 190 7.59 5.18 -5.38
N HIS A 191 6.59 5.53 -6.20
CA HIS A 191 5.38 4.72 -6.29
C HIS A 191 5.69 3.35 -6.93
N PRO A 192 5.05 2.27 -6.46
CA PRO A 192 5.26 0.95 -7.03
C PRO A 192 4.84 0.84 -8.49
N ASN A 193 5.60 0.12 -9.29
CA ASN A 193 5.11 -0.46 -10.54
C ASN A 193 4.36 -1.77 -10.29
N LEU A 194 3.99 -2.49 -11.36
CA LEU A 194 3.32 -3.79 -11.25
C LEU A 194 4.16 -4.81 -10.46
N ALA A 195 5.47 -4.86 -10.65
CA ALA A 195 6.34 -5.75 -9.89
C ALA A 195 6.34 -5.38 -8.39
N GLY A 196 6.42 -4.09 -8.05
CA GLY A 196 6.29 -3.63 -6.66
C GLY A 196 4.93 -3.96 -6.05
N TYR A 197 3.84 -3.81 -6.80
CA TYR A 197 2.53 -4.26 -6.35
C TYR A 197 2.43 -5.77 -6.18
N ASN A 198 3.14 -6.57 -6.99
CA ASN A 198 3.20 -8.02 -6.80
C ASN A 198 3.94 -8.40 -5.52
N VAL A 199 5.01 -7.70 -5.13
CA VAL A 199 5.67 -7.92 -3.82
C VAL A 199 4.69 -7.64 -2.68
N ILE A 200 3.87 -6.59 -2.83
CA ILE A 200 2.84 -6.28 -1.84
C ILE A 200 1.77 -7.37 -1.82
N ALA A 201 1.33 -7.84 -2.98
CA ALA A 201 0.33 -8.90 -3.10
C ALA A 201 0.81 -10.21 -2.47
N ASP A 202 2.03 -10.61 -2.80
CA ASP A 202 2.73 -11.81 -2.32
C ASP A 202 2.76 -11.87 -0.80
N GLU A 203 3.35 -10.85 -0.18
CA GLU A 203 3.44 -10.78 1.28
C GLU A 203 2.07 -10.70 1.96
N THR A 204 1.10 -9.99 1.35
CA THR A 204 -0.26 -9.91 1.88
C THR A 204 -0.95 -11.28 1.82
N ALA A 205 -0.78 -12.02 0.73
CA ALA A 205 -1.34 -13.35 0.58
C ALA A 205 -0.72 -14.35 1.57
N GLU A 206 0.60 -14.32 1.76
CA GLU A 206 1.27 -15.15 2.78
C GLU A 206 0.80 -14.84 4.19
N TYR A 207 0.65 -13.56 4.52
CA TYR A 207 0.14 -13.11 5.81
C TYR A 207 -1.30 -13.59 6.03
N MET A 208 -2.16 -13.40 5.02
CA MET A 208 -3.56 -13.83 5.07
C MET A 208 -3.73 -15.34 5.14
N ALA A 209 -2.93 -16.11 4.41
CA ALA A 209 -2.98 -17.56 4.44
C ALA A 209 -2.75 -18.12 5.86
N LYS A 210 -1.82 -17.53 6.61
CA LYS A 210 -1.56 -17.87 8.03
C LYS A 210 -2.79 -17.59 8.90
N LEU A 211 -3.40 -16.41 8.76
CA LEU A 211 -4.59 -16.03 9.53
C LEU A 211 -5.80 -16.90 9.21
N LEU A 212 -6.02 -17.21 7.93
CA LEU A 212 -7.15 -18.03 7.49
C LEU A 212 -7.02 -19.47 7.99
N ARG A 213 -5.82 -20.07 7.90
CA ARG A 213 -5.54 -21.41 8.46
C ARG A 213 -5.72 -21.45 9.97
N ALA A 214 -5.29 -20.40 10.68
CA ALA A 214 -5.47 -20.33 12.12
C ALA A 214 -6.95 -20.28 12.56
N LYS A 215 -7.84 -19.77 11.70
CA LYS A 215 -9.30 -19.75 11.93
C LYS A 215 -10.00 -21.03 11.49
N GLN A 216 -9.38 -21.87 10.66
CA GLN A 216 -10.00 -23.13 10.27
C GLN A 216 -10.11 -24.05 11.50
N PRO A 217 -11.26 -24.73 11.69
CA PRO A 217 -11.37 -25.74 12.71
C PRO A 217 -10.30 -26.81 12.45
N LYS A 218 -9.49 -27.13 13.47
CA LYS A 218 -8.52 -28.23 13.38
C LYS A 218 -9.30 -29.48 13.01
N THR A 219 -9.15 -29.96 11.77
CA THR A 219 -9.65 -31.26 11.37
C THR A 219 -8.89 -32.28 12.21
N GLU A 220 -9.57 -32.85 13.21
CA GLU A 220 -9.09 -34.06 13.87
C GLU A 220 -8.87 -35.09 12.78
N LYS A 221 -7.59 -35.46 12.56
CA LYS A 221 -7.27 -36.61 11.74
C LYS A 221 -7.95 -37.80 12.40
N LYS A 222 -9.07 -38.27 11.82
CA LYS A 222 -9.58 -39.60 12.12
C LYS A 222 -8.46 -40.59 11.76
N GLN A 223 -8.11 -41.38 12.77
CA GLN A 223 -7.00 -42.34 12.83
C GLN A 223 -6.92 -43.25 11.61
#